data_AF-U5NEJ0-F1
#
_entry.id   AF-U5NEJ0-F1
#
_cell.length_a   1.000
_cell.length_b   1.000
_cell.length_c   1.000
_cell.angle_alpha   90.00
_cell.angle_beta   90.00
_cell.angle_gamma   90.00
#
_symmetry.space_group_name_H-M   'P 1'
#
loop_
_entity.id
_entity.type
_entity.pdbx_description
1 polymer ?
#
loop_
_entity_poly.entity_id
_entity_poly.type
_entity_poly.pdbx_seq_one_letter_code
_entity_poly.pdbx_strand_id
1 'polypeptide(L)'
;MQRKGQPGWTADAVARICVEQITMRAVMDAERVLGNEVLDVSAQKCGWDVTSIPKALDGRLPTSRHIEVKGRAKGQTTITVTRNEILYGLNQAGKFILAIVIVDGEQYEGPFYIRQPFAQEPDWAVYSSNLDIAQLLNKAKKVGEER
;
A
#
# COMPACT_ATOMS: atom_id res chain seq x y z
N MET A 1 39.99 10.82 17.89
CA MET A 1 38.61 10.33 18.04
C MET A 1 38.09 9.86 16.68
N GLN A 2 38.23 8.56 16.35
CA GLN A 2 37.64 7.97 15.14
C GLN A 2 36.23 7.49 15.48
N ARG A 3 35.22 8.04 14.77
CA ARG A 3 33.85 7.50 14.80
C ARG A 3 33.86 6.19 14.01
N LYS A 4 33.68 5.06 14.69
CA LYS A 4 33.39 3.76 14.06
C LYS A 4 32.08 3.90 13.27
N GLY A 5 32.14 3.81 11.94
CA GLY A 5 30.95 3.70 11.10
C GLY A 5 30.21 2.41 11.44
N GLN A 6 28.96 2.53 11.89
CA GLN A 6 28.13 1.37 12.23
C GLN A 6 27.64 0.67 10.96
N PRO A 7 27.78 -0.67 10.85
CA PRO A 7 27.28 -1.45 9.70
C PRO A 7 25.75 -1.59 9.60
N GLY A 8 24.97 -0.99 10.52
CA GLY A 8 23.51 -1.14 10.60
C GLY A 8 22.72 -0.47 9.46
N TRP A 9 23.26 0.60 8.86
CA TRP A 9 22.52 1.38 7.85
C TRP A 9 22.22 0.58 6.57
N THR A 10 23.18 -0.23 6.13
CA THR A 10 23.05 -1.03 4.90
C THR A 10 22.13 -2.22 5.09
N ALA A 11 22.20 -2.88 6.26
CA ALA A 11 21.31 -3.99 6.61
C ALA A 11 19.84 -3.54 6.69
N ASP A 12 19.58 -2.38 7.30
CA ASP A 12 18.24 -1.80 7.37
C ASP A 12 17.71 -1.40 5.98
N ALA A 13 18.58 -0.88 5.10
CA ALA A 13 18.18 -0.53 3.74
C ALA A 13 17.81 -1.78 2.92
N VAL A 14 18.63 -2.84 2.99
CA VAL A 14 18.34 -4.11 2.32
C VAL A 14 17.04 -4.73 2.86
N ALA A 15 16.85 -4.75 4.18
CA ALA A 15 15.63 -5.25 4.79
C ALA A 15 14.37 -4.48 4.31
N ARG A 16 14.46 -3.14 4.22
CA ARG A 16 13.36 -2.31 3.69
C ARG A 16 13.04 -2.65 2.23
N ILE A 17 14.06 -2.82 1.39
CA ILE A 17 13.89 -3.20 -0.01
C ILE A 17 13.23 -4.58 -0.13
N CYS A 18 13.67 -5.56 0.67
CA CYS A 18 13.06 -6.89 0.68
C CYS A 18 11.58 -6.83 1.09
N VAL A 19 11.24 -6.08 2.13
CA VAL A 19 9.85 -5.86 2.55
C VAL A 19 9.02 -5.23 1.44
N GLU A 20 9.54 -4.19 0.78
CA GLU A 20 8.87 -3.51 -0.33
C GLU A 20 8.59 -4.47 -1.50
N GLN A 21 9.59 -5.26 -1.91
CA GLN A 21 9.45 -6.24 -2.99
C GLN A 21 8.40 -7.32 -2.67
N ILE A 22 8.43 -7.90 -1.46
CA ILE A 22 7.45 -8.90 -1.02
C ILE A 22 6.04 -8.28 -1.02
N THR A 23 5.92 -7.05 -0.52
CA THR A 23 4.66 -6.34 -0.41
C THR A 23 4.06 -6.05 -1.79
N MET A 24 4.83 -5.48 -2.72
CA MET A 24 4.39 -5.22 -4.08
C MET A 24 3.96 -6.49 -4.78
N ARG A 25 4.75 -7.56 -4.67
CA ARG A 25 4.42 -8.86 -5.25
C ARG A 25 3.13 -9.43 -4.68
N ALA A 26 2.96 -9.41 -3.37
CA ALA A 26 1.76 -9.90 -2.69
C ALA A 26 0.48 -9.19 -3.19
N VAL A 27 0.52 -7.87 -3.33
CA VAL A 27 -0.62 -7.09 -3.85
C VAL A 27 -0.90 -7.41 -5.30
N MET A 28 0.13 -7.42 -6.16
CA MET A 28 -0.06 -7.67 -7.58
C MET A 28 -0.55 -9.09 -7.85
N ASP A 29 -0.03 -10.08 -7.15
CA ASP A 29 -0.44 -11.48 -7.30
C ASP A 29 -1.88 -11.68 -6.82
N ALA A 30 -2.29 -11.03 -5.72
CA ALA A 30 -3.68 -11.07 -5.25
C ALA A 30 -4.66 -10.49 -6.28
N GLU A 31 -4.34 -9.35 -6.89
CA GLU A 31 -5.19 -8.75 -7.93
C GLU A 31 -5.22 -9.59 -9.22
N ARG A 32 -4.10 -10.23 -9.60
CA ARG A 32 -4.08 -11.17 -10.73
C ARG A 32 -4.93 -12.40 -10.49
N VAL A 33 -4.95 -12.93 -9.26
CA VAL A 33 -5.80 -14.07 -8.87
C VAL A 33 -7.29 -13.72 -8.97
N LEU A 34 -7.67 -12.46 -8.71
CA LEU A 34 -9.03 -11.97 -8.98
C LEU A 34 -9.36 -11.87 -10.49
N GLY A 35 -8.38 -12.11 -11.36
CA GLY A 35 -8.51 -12.02 -12.81
C GLY A 35 -8.37 -10.60 -13.34
N ASN A 36 -7.85 -9.66 -12.55
CA ASN A 36 -7.64 -8.28 -12.99
C ASN A 36 -6.35 -8.18 -13.82
N GLU A 37 -6.32 -7.22 -14.74
CA GLU A 37 -5.06 -6.78 -15.35
C GLU A 37 -4.35 -5.85 -14.37
N VAL A 38 -3.06 -6.09 -14.11
CA VAL A 38 -2.32 -5.43 -13.03
C VAL A 38 -1.06 -4.78 -13.59
N LEU A 39 -0.94 -3.47 -13.38
CA LEU A 39 0.19 -2.65 -13.83
C LEU A 39 0.92 -2.07 -12.62
N ASP A 40 2.24 -2.23 -12.60
CA ASP A 40 3.12 -1.51 -11.67
C ASP A 40 3.36 -0.09 -12.21
N VAL A 41 2.90 0.89 -11.45
CA VAL A 41 3.03 2.32 -11.77
C VAL A 41 3.78 3.09 -10.68
N SER A 42 4.38 2.40 -9.70
CA SER A 42 5.11 2.98 -8.57
C SER A 42 6.20 3.96 -9.02
N ALA A 43 6.93 3.63 -10.09
CA ALA A 43 7.97 4.47 -10.67
C ALA A 43 7.43 5.69 -11.47
N GLN A 44 6.13 5.70 -11.83
CA GLN A 44 5.52 6.70 -12.71
C GLN A 44 5.03 7.95 -11.96
N LYS A 45 5.03 7.93 -10.62
CA LYS A 45 4.61 9.05 -9.75
C LYS A 45 3.16 9.51 -10.02
N CYS A 46 2.27 8.57 -10.37
CA CYS A 46 0.85 8.85 -10.64
C CYS A 46 0.01 9.08 -9.37
N GLY A 47 0.56 8.79 -8.19
CA GLY A 47 -0.11 8.97 -6.90
C GLY A 47 -0.64 7.68 -6.26
N TRP A 48 -0.30 6.53 -6.84
CA TRP A 48 -0.49 5.19 -6.30
C TRP A 48 0.57 4.25 -6.91
N ASP A 49 0.71 3.04 -6.40
CA ASP A 49 1.74 2.10 -6.81
C ASP A 49 1.27 1.08 -7.85
N VAL A 50 0.02 0.62 -7.74
CA VAL A 50 -0.54 -0.43 -8.60
C VAL A 50 -1.87 0.01 -9.21
N THR A 51 -1.96 -0.07 -10.54
CA THR A 51 -3.25 0.05 -11.24
C THR A 51 -3.80 -1.36 -11.48
N SER A 52 -4.98 -1.64 -10.95
CA SER A 52 -5.68 -2.91 -11.19
C SER A 52 -6.98 -2.66 -11.96
N ILE A 53 -7.11 -3.31 -13.11
CA ILE A 53 -8.21 -3.13 -14.05
C ILE A 53 -9.05 -4.41 -14.02
N PRO A 54 -10.25 -4.40 -13.40
CA PRO A 54 -11.08 -5.58 -13.37
C PRO A 54 -11.65 -5.88 -14.76
N LYS A 55 -11.91 -7.16 -15.05
CA LYS A 55 -12.50 -7.58 -16.32
C LYS A 55 -13.90 -6.99 -16.51
N ALA A 56 -14.22 -6.66 -17.76
CA ALA A 56 -15.56 -6.22 -18.13
C ALA A 56 -16.61 -7.24 -17.66
N LEU A 57 -17.62 -6.77 -16.93
CA LEU A 57 -18.81 -7.55 -16.60
C LEU A 57 -19.95 -7.02 -17.46
N ASP A 58 -20.58 -7.89 -18.23
CA ASP A 58 -21.75 -7.58 -19.07
C ASP A 58 -21.55 -6.37 -20.02
N GLY A 59 -20.37 -6.28 -20.62
CA GLY A 59 -20.03 -5.23 -21.59
C GLY A 59 -19.75 -3.85 -20.99
N ARG A 60 -19.79 -3.70 -19.67
CA ARG A 60 -19.36 -2.47 -18.98
C ARG A 60 -17.96 -2.68 -18.40
N LEU A 61 -17.05 -1.76 -18.73
CA LEU A 61 -15.74 -1.73 -18.10
C LEU A 61 -15.92 -1.29 -16.64
N PRO A 62 -15.59 -2.14 -15.66
CA PRO A 62 -15.61 -1.74 -14.26
C PRO A 62 -14.55 -0.67 -14.02
N THR A 63 -14.75 0.09 -12.96
CA THR A 63 -13.82 1.16 -12.61
C THR A 63 -12.48 0.58 -12.17
N SER A 64 -11.39 1.06 -12.75
CA SER A 64 -10.03 0.71 -12.33
C SER A 64 -9.80 1.06 -10.87
N ARG A 65 -9.04 0.21 -10.18
CA ARG A 65 -8.60 0.37 -8.80
C ARG A 65 -7.20 0.99 -8.82
N HIS A 66 -7.01 2.01 -7.99
CA HIS A 66 -5.73 2.67 -7.78
C HIS A 66 -5.25 2.31 -6.39
N ILE A 67 -4.21 1.49 -6.31
CA ILE A 67 -3.79 0.85 -5.06
C ILE A 67 -2.45 1.45 -4.61
N GLU A 68 -2.47 2.06 -3.43
CA GLU A 68 -1.27 2.49 -2.71
C GLU A 68 -0.82 1.36 -1.78
N VAL A 69 0.46 0.99 -1.81
CA VAL A 69 0.96 -0.24 -1.22
C VAL A 69 1.90 0.07 -0.05
N LYS A 70 1.54 -0.38 1.16
CA LYS A 70 2.33 -0.17 2.38
C LYS A 70 2.70 -1.50 3.03
N GLY A 71 3.98 -1.85 2.92
CA GLY A 71 4.60 -3.01 3.58
C GLY A 71 5.19 -2.66 4.94
N ARG A 72 4.99 -3.51 5.94
CA ARG A 72 5.64 -3.37 7.26
C ARG A 72 6.13 -4.71 7.78
N ALA A 73 7.31 -4.70 8.41
CA ALA A 73 7.79 -5.88 9.10
C ALA A 73 6.89 -6.16 10.32
N LYS A 74 6.69 -7.44 10.64
CA LYS A 74 5.89 -7.86 11.80
C LYS A 74 6.40 -7.22 13.10
N GLY A 75 5.46 -6.78 13.93
CA GLY A 75 5.76 -6.06 15.18
C GLY A 75 5.81 -4.53 15.05
N GLN A 76 5.80 -3.98 13.84
CA GLN A 76 5.58 -2.54 13.65
C GLN A 76 4.09 -2.21 13.83
N THR A 77 3.81 -1.08 14.47
CA THR A 77 2.44 -0.67 14.83
C THR A 77 1.88 0.44 13.94
N THR A 78 2.73 1.11 13.15
CA THR A 78 2.30 2.26 12.33
C THR A 78 2.79 2.18 10.88
N ILE A 79 1.98 2.70 9.97
CA ILE A 79 2.41 3.07 8.61
C ILE A 79 2.52 4.58 8.50
N THR A 80 3.40 5.04 7.62
CA THR A 80 3.53 6.46 7.30
C THR A 80 2.91 6.67 5.93
N VAL A 81 2.01 7.64 5.84
CA VAL A 81 1.45 8.11 4.58
C VAL A 81 1.87 9.56 4.34
N THR A 82 2.24 9.88 3.10
CA THR A 82 2.65 11.24 2.74
C THR A 82 1.44 12.13 2.46
N ARG A 83 1.61 13.45 2.53
CA ARG A 83 0.57 14.41 2.13
C ARG A 83 0.05 14.13 0.73
N ASN A 84 0.94 13.80 -0.21
CA ASN A 84 0.55 13.50 -1.58
C ASN A 84 -0.31 12.23 -1.67
N GLU A 85 0.06 11.16 -0.98
CA GLU A 85 -0.75 9.93 -0.93
C GLU A 85 -2.14 10.19 -0.38
N ILE A 86 -2.25 11.02 0.67
CA ILE A 86 -3.55 11.40 1.25
C ILE A 86 -4.38 12.17 0.22
N LEU A 87 -3.80 13.16 -0.44
CA LEU A 87 -4.50 13.97 -1.44
C LEU A 87 -4.95 13.13 -2.64
N TYR A 88 -4.10 12.24 -3.16
CA TYR A 88 -4.49 11.33 -4.23
C TYR A 88 -5.59 10.37 -3.80
N GLY A 89 -5.52 9.85 -2.57
CA GLY A 89 -6.57 8.99 -2.04
C GLY A 89 -7.92 9.69 -1.91
N LEU A 90 -7.94 10.95 -1.50
CA LEU A 90 -9.16 11.77 -1.46
C LEU A 90 -9.69 12.06 -2.88
N ASN A 91 -8.81 12.44 -3.81
CA ASN A 91 -9.18 12.79 -5.18
C ASN A 91 -9.73 11.61 -6.00
N GLN A 92 -9.22 10.40 -5.76
CA GLN A 92 -9.65 9.19 -6.48
C GLN A 92 -10.89 8.52 -5.85
N ALA A 93 -11.33 9.00 -4.68
CA ALA A 93 -12.54 8.56 -3.99
C ALA A 93 -12.67 7.02 -3.92
N GLY A 94 -13.78 6.45 -4.39
CA GLY A 94 -14.05 5.01 -4.33
C GLY A 94 -13.10 4.13 -5.15
N LYS A 95 -12.23 4.72 -5.99
CA LYS A 95 -11.21 3.98 -6.77
C LYS A 95 -9.95 3.68 -5.95
N PHE A 96 -9.66 4.51 -4.95
CA PHE A 96 -8.44 4.41 -4.17
C PHE A 96 -8.55 3.32 -3.10
N ILE A 97 -7.50 2.50 -3.03
CA ILE A 97 -7.37 1.43 -2.05
C ILE A 97 -5.99 1.59 -1.41
N LEU A 98 -5.94 1.60 -0.08
CA LEU A 98 -4.70 1.40 0.65
C LEU A 98 -4.55 -0.09 0.96
N ALA A 99 -3.50 -0.71 0.42
CA ALA A 99 -3.16 -2.10 0.67
C ALA A 99 -2.05 -2.19 1.72
N ILE A 100 -2.30 -2.95 2.80
CA ILE A 100 -1.31 -3.20 3.85
C ILE A 100 -0.86 -4.66 3.78
N VAL A 101 0.44 -4.89 3.82
CA VAL A 101 1.04 -6.23 3.94
C VAL A 101 1.96 -6.26 5.15
N ILE A 102 1.79 -7.27 6.00
CA ILE A 102 2.67 -7.50 7.15
C ILE A 102 3.65 -8.61 6.77
N VAL A 103 4.94 -8.31 6.73
CA VAL A 103 6.00 -9.21 6.28
C VAL A 103 6.73 -9.81 7.48
N ASP A 104 6.92 -11.13 7.47
CA ASP A 104 7.61 -11.92 8.48
C ASP A 104 8.66 -12.81 7.78
N GLY A 105 9.86 -12.27 7.59
CA GLY A 105 10.89 -12.89 6.76
C GLY A 105 10.46 -12.99 5.30
N GLU A 106 10.32 -14.23 4.80
CA GLU A 106 9.83 -14.52 3.44
C GLU A 106 8.31 -14.72 3.37
N GLN A 107 7.65 -14.81 4.52
CA GLN A 107 6.20 -14.96 4.61
C GLN A 107 5.52 -13.60 4.78
N TYR A 108 4.23 -13.53 4.47
CA TYR A 108 3.45 -12.33 4.70
C TYR A 108 1.99 -12.63 5.06
N GLU A 109 1.36 -11.68 5.74
CA GLU A 109 -0.06 -11.63 6.03
C GLU A 109 -0.72 -10.51 5.22
N GLY A 110 -1.85 -10.83 4.58
CA GLY A 110 -2.59 -9.90 3.72
C GLY A 110 -2.56 -10.31 2.23
N PRO A 111 -2.71 -9.35 1.29
CA PRO A 111 -2.85 -7.92 1.57
C PRO A 111 -4.23 -7.58 2.15
N PHE A 112 -4.26 -6.59 3.04
CA PHE A 112 -5.46 -6.05 3.68
C PHE A 112 -5.87 -4.76 2.99
N TYR A 113 -7.08 -4.69 2.45
CA TYR A 113 -7.53 -3.55 1.64
C TYR A 113 -8.43 -2.61 2.43
N ILE A 114 -8.07 -1.33 2.46
CA ILE A 114 -8.84 -0.27 3.09
C ILE A 114 -9.31 0.67 1.98
N ARG A 115 -10.63 0.74 1.78
CA ARG A 115 -11.27 1.72 0.89
C ARG A 115 -11.49 3.03 1.61
N GLN A 116 -11.36 4.13 0.88
CA GLN A 116 -11.48 5.49 1.43
C GLN A 116 -10.71 5.65 2.76
N PRO A 117 -9.40 5.36 2.77
CA PRO A 117 -8.59 5.31 3.99
C PRO A 117 -8.43 6.68 4.66
N PHE A 118 -8.71 7.77 3.95
CA PHE A 118 -8.55 9.13 4.41
C PHE A 118 -9.90 9.87 4.44
N ALA A 119 -10.12 10.64 5.49
CA ALA A 119 -11.36 11.42 5.68
C ALA A 119 -11.17 12.92 5.41
N GLN A 120 -9.95 13.42 5.53
CA GLN A 120 -9.63 14.84 5.40
C GLN A 120 -8.20 15.06 4.93
N GLU A 121 -7.95 16.23 4.34
CA GLU A 121 -6.59 16.64 3.98
C GLU A 121 -5.74 16.94 5.23
N PRO A 122 -4.41 16.77 5.15
CA PRO A 122 -3.50 17.23 6.20
C PRO A 122 -3.44 18.75 6.27
N ASP A 123 -3.13 19.26 7.46
CA ASP A 123 -2.86 20.69 7.66
C ASP A 123 -1.67 21.17 6.78
N TRP A 124 -1.63 22.46 6.44
CA TRP A 124 -0.71 23.01 5.45
C TRP A 124 0.77 22.78 5.77
N ALA A 125 1.12 22.65 7.05
CA ALA A 125 2.48 22.40 7.53
C ALA A 125 2.79 20.91 7.76
N VAL A 126 1.87 19.98 7.46
CA VAL A 126 2.03 18.54 7.67
C VAL A 126 2.44 17.83 6.38
N TYR A 127 3.64 17.25 6.37
CA TYR A 127 4.16 16.50 5.20
C TYR A 127 3.79 15.02 5.18
N SER A 128 3.54 14.42 6.34
CA SER A 128 3.16 13.01 6.47
C SER A 128 2.36 12.77 7.75
N SER A 129 1.67 11.63 7.81
CA SER A 129 0.93 11.18 8.98
C SER A 129 1.29 9.73 9.28
N ASN A 130 1.43 9.39 10.57
CA ASN A 130 1.55 8.00 11.00
C ASN A 130 0.16 7.49 11.38
N LEU A 131 -0.24 6.38 10.77
CA LEU A 131 -1.53 5.74 11.00
C LEU A 131 -1.31 4.43 11.75
N ASP A 132 -2.18 4.16 12.71
CA ASP A 132 -2.16 2.94 13.50
C ASP A 132 -2.64 1.74 12.67
N ILE A 133 -1.81 0.70 12.58
CA ILE A 133 -2.08 -0.49 11.78
C ILE A 133 -3.29 -1.24 12.32
N ALA A 134 -3.43 -1.40 13.64
CA ALA A 134 -4.55 -2.15 14.21
C ALA A 134 -5.90 -1.47 13.88
N GLN A 135 -5.97 -0.14 13.95
CA GLN A 135 -7.16 0.62 13.53
C GLN A 135 -7.45 0.49 12.03
N LEU A 136 -6.41 0.46 11.19
CA LEU A 136 -6.59 0.24 9.74
C LEU A 136 -7.08 -1.17 9.45
N LEU A 137 -6.52 -2.19 10.10
CA LEU A 137 -6.92 -3.59 9.93
C LEU A 137 -8.36 -3.85 10.38
N ASN A 138 -8.84 -3.15 11.41
CA ASN A 138 -10.26 -3.21 11.83
C ASN A 138 -11.23 -2.71 10.74
N LYS A 139 -10.77 -1.84 9.83
CA LYS A 139 -11.54 -1.36 8.68
C LYS A 139 -11.27 -2.16 7.40
N ALA A 140 -10.23 -2.98 7.40
CA ALA A 140 -9.80 -3.66 6.21
C ALA A 140 -10.76 -4.79 5.84
N LYS A 141 -10.89 -5.01 4.54
CA LYS A 141 -11.52 -6.20 3.98
C LYS A 141 -10.44 -7.09 3.35
N LYS A 142 -10.67 -8.40 3.31
CA LYS A 142 -9.83 -9.29 2.51
C LYS A 142 -10.09 -9.03 1.04
N VAL A 143 -9.05 -9.25 0.23
CA VAL A 143 -9.13 -9.16 -1.23
C VAL A 143 -10.31 -9.99 -1.74
N GLY A 144 -11.22 -9.34 -2.48
CA GLY A 144 -12.39 -9.98 -3.08
C GLY A 144 -13.67 -9.96 -2.22
N GLU A 145 -13.58 -9.66 -0.93
CA GLU A 145 -14.76 -9.46 -0.04
C GLU A 145 -15.28 -8.01 -0.05
N GLU A 146 -14.72 -7.18 -0.95
CA GLU A 146 -14.94 -5.74 -1.00
C GLU A 146 -16.21 -5.28 -1.71
N ARG A 147 -17.07 -6.22 -2.13
CA ARG A 147 -18.31 -5.90 -2.86
C ARG A 147 -19.26 -5.05 -2.04
#